data_AF-A0A1Y1ZI97-F1
#
_entry.id   AF-A0A1Y1ZI97-F1
#
_cell.length_a   1.000
_cell.length_b   1.000
_cell.length_c   1.000
_cell.angle_alpha   90.00
_cell.angle_beta   90.00
_cell.angle_gamma   90.00
#
_symmetry.space_group_name_H-M   'P 1'
#
loop_
_entity.id
_entity.type
_entity.pdbx_description
1 polymer ?
#
loop_
_entity_poly.entity_id
_entity_poly.type
_entity_poly.pdbx_seq_one_letter_code
_entity_poly.pdbx_strand_id
1 'polypeptide(L)'
;MERYDESTGQVYVQKTLAANSMKTFQWMHHSARNRSTLLKYRNSGKGAACMLQMASRAFAFYADGIEPGSSLVEDIKDVAPHVIRGVFEILKETRTGTPWIWSLLKNKFPEEVDDVFDVRIVVPQGRTAWDLDLLGPQLRQTPFQSLTFLDICGLEIRREHLLSGLIKIPNLAFLAVQKARCEGSLPYEGGDRLVLSWGRAVQEREAFTKLRVLVLENFDLSEHALGD
;
A
#
# COMPACT_ATOMS: atom_id res chain seq x y z
N MET A 1 26.60 28.31 -8.08
CA MET A 1 27.83 29.00 -8.49
C MET A 1 28.44 28.17 -9.60
N GLU A 2 28.54 28.72 -10.80
CA GLU A 2 29.06 28.00 -11.97
C GLU A 2 30.60 27.99 -11.90
N ARG A 3 31.22 26.84 -12.14
CA ARG A 3 32.68 26.72 -12.27
C ARG A 3 33.00 26.22 -13.66
N TYR A 4 33.83 26.98 -14.36
CA TYR A 4 34.32 26.68 -15.69
C TYR A 4 35.69 26.03 -15.59
N ASP A 5 35.89 24.91 -16.28
CA ASP A 5 37.19 24.25 -16.41
C ASP A 5 37.77 24.53 -17.81
N GLU A 6 38.81 25.36 -17.84
CA GLU A 6 39.48 25.80 -19.07
C GLU A 6 40.21 24.67 -19.81
N SER A 7 40.60 23.59 -19.10
CA SER A 7 41.35 22.50 -19.70
C SER A 7 40.49 21.55 -20.53
N THR A 8 39.20 21.48 -20.20
CA THR A 8 38.23 20.58 -20.84
C THR A 8 37.14 21.33 -21.61
N GLY A 9 37.04 22.66 -21.43
CA GLY A 9 36.02 23.52 -22.03
C GLY A 9 34.61 23.28 -21.49
N GLN A 10 34.48 22.55 -20.37
CA GLN A 10 33.18 22.20 -19.79
C GLN A 10 32.79 23.16 -18.66
N VAL A 11 31.53 23.59 -18.68
CA VAL A 11 30.91 24.37 -17.60
C VAL A 11 30.16 23.39 -16.69
N TYR A 12 30.59 23.25 -15.44
CA TYR A 12 29.90 22.42 -14.46
C TYR A 12 28.92 23.27 -13.66
N VAL A 13 27.63 22.95 -13.78
CA VAL A 13 26.59 23.53 -12.93
C VAL A 13 26.34 22.57 -11.76
N GLN A 14 26.97 22.84 -10.62
CA GLN A 14 26.67 22.12 -9.38
C GLN A 14 25.29 22.56 -8.88
N LYS A 15 24.24 21.82 -9.24
CA LYS A 15 22.91 21.93 -8.61
C LYS A 15 22.93 21.12 -7.31
N THR A 16 23.40 21.73 -6.22
CA THR A 16 23.19 21.18 -4.88
C THR A 16 21.73 21.40 -4.48
N LEU A 17 20.86 20.48 -4.88
CA LEU A 17 19.58 20.31 -4.19
C LEU A 17 19.91 19.75 -2.81
N ALA A 18 19.51 20.46 -1.75
CA ALA A 18 19.56 19.91 -0.40
C ALA A 18 18.77 18.59 -0.41
N ALA A 19 19.48 17.47 -0.24
CA ALA A 19 18.88 16.16 -0.14
C ALA A 19 18.15 16.05 1.19
N ASN A 20 16.95 16.64 1.28
CA ASN A 20 15.96 16.24 2.26
C ASN A 20 15.58 14.81 1.91
N SER A 21 16.18 13.83 2.60
CA SER A 21 15.73 12.44 2.73
C SER A 21 14.63 12.08 1.74
N MET A 22 14.99 11.57 0.57
CA MET A 22 14.06 11.10 -0.45
C MET A 22 13.42 9.79 0.04
N LYS A 23 12.52 9.89 1.03
CA LYS A 23 11.51 8.86 1.29
C LYS A 23 10.42 9.01 0.22
N THR A 24 10.76 8.82 -1.05
CA THR A 24 9.75 8.49 -2.05
C THR A 24 9.35 7.04 -1.76
N PHE A 25 8.17 6.89 -1.17
CA PHE A 25 7.69 5.65 -0.56
C PHE A 25 7.39 4.60 -1.63
N GLN A 26 8.35 3.69 -1.79
CA GLN A 26 8.46 2.80 -2.94
C GLN A 26 7.33 1.77 -3.09
N TRP A 27 6.61 1.36 -2.05
CA TRP A 27 5.72 0.19 -2.09
C TRP A 27 4.52 0.26 -3.07
N MET A 28 4.01 1.46 -3.39
CA MET A 28 2.89 1.61 -4.34
C MET A 28 3.30 1.41 -5.79
N HIS A 29 4.56 1.72 -6.11
CA HIS A 29 5.13 1.65 -7.46
C HIS A 29 6.26 0.62 -7.58
N HIS A 30 6.68 0.05 -6.45
CA HIS A 30 7.69 -0.97 -6.36
C HIS A 30 7.20 -2.06 -5.43
N SER A 31 7.04 -3.26 -5.99
CA SER A 31 6.98 -4.50 -5.24
C SER A 31 8.02 -4.49 -4.12
N ALA A 32 7.70 -5.11 -2.98
CA ALA A 32 8.62 -5.26 -1.86
C ALA A 32 9.81 -6.15 -2.24
N ARG A 33 10.68 -5.63 -3.11
CA ARG A 33 11.86 -6.17 -3.80
C ARG A 33 12.08 -7.67 -3.68
N ASN A 34 11.06 -8.47 -3.93
CA ASN A 34 11.21 -9.92 -3.98
C ASN A 34 11.52 -10.38 -5.41
N ARG A 35 12.26 -9.55 -6.16
CA ARG A 35 12.86 -9.92 -7.45
C ARG A 35 13.73 -11.15 -7.30
N SER A 36 14.35 -11.36 -6.13
CA SER A 36 15.05 -12.59 -5.81
C SER A 36 14.14 -13.82 -5.85
N THR A 37 12.86 -13.71 -5.46
CA THR A 37 11.87 -14.80 -5.63
C THR A 37 11.44 -14.96 -7.08
N LEU A 38 11.30 -13.89 -7.86
CA LEU A 38 11.05 -14.01 -9.31
C LEU A 38 12.23 -14.67 -10.05
N LEU A 39 13.46 -14.36 -9.64
CA LEU A 39 14.69 -14.98 -10.15
C LEU A 39 14.79 -16.45 -9.75
N LYS A 40 14.35 -16.79 -8.54
CA LYS A 40 14.31 -18.17 -8.02
C LYS A 40 13.07 -18.95 -8.46
N TYR A 41 12.06 -18.30 -9.03
CA TYR A 41 10.84 -18.95 -9.46
C TYR A 41 11.19 -19.99 -10.53
N ARG A 42 10.82 -21.23 -10.24
CA ARG A 42 10.98 -22.36 -11.15
C ARG A 42 9.58 -22.92 -11.35
N ASN A 43 9.22 -23.21 -12.59
CA ASN A 43 7.96 -23.90 -12.86
C ASN A 43 7.95 -25.17 -12.01
N SER A 44 7.00 -25.25 -11.08
CA SER A 44 6.86 -26.36 -10.13
C SER A 44 6.19 -27.58 -10.79
N GLY A 45 5.59 -27.40 -11.97
CA GLY A 45 4.97 -28.46 -12.75
C GLY A 45 5.97 -29.29 -13.58
N LYS A 46 5.50 -30.42 -14.10
CA LYS A 46 6.24 -31.23 -15.08
C LYS A 46 6.25 -30.48 -16.43
N GLY A 47 7.43 -30.18 -16.95
CA GLY A 47 7.62 -29.60 -18.29
C GLY A 47 8.38 -28.27 -18.31
N ALA A 48 8.71 -27.80 -19.51
CA ALA A 48 9.26 -26.45 -19.71
C ALA A 48 8.18 -25.39 -19.45
N ALA A 49 8.58 -24.20 -19.01
CA ALA A 49 7.64 -23.08 -18.90
C ALA A 49 7.06 -22.77 -20.29
N CYS A 50 5.75 -22.65 -20.41
CA CYS A 50 5.15 -22.23 -21.68
C CYS A 50 5.44 -20.74 -21.94
N MET A 51 5.33 -20.31 -23.19
CA MET A 51 5.58 -18.90 -23.58
C MET A 51 4.76 -17.92 -22.73
N LEU A 52 3.51 -18.28 -22.43
CA LEU A 52 2.62 -17.51 -21.57
C LEU A 52 3.18 -17.34 -20.15
N GLN A 53 3.72 -18.40 -19.54
CA GLN A 53 4.35 -18.32 -18.22
C GLN A 53 5.60 -17.45 -18.24
N MET A 54 6.42 -17.53 -19.30
CA MET A 54 7.60 -16.68 -19.44
C MET A 54 7.21 -15.20 -19.59
N ALA A 55 6.22 -14.91 -20.42
CA ALA A 55 5.69 -13.55 -20.61
C ALA A 55 5.10 -12.99 -19.31
N SER A 56 4.32 -13.80 -18.60
CA SER A 56 3.70 -13.40 -17.33
C SER A 56 4.74 -13.13 -16.24
N ARG A 57 5.83 -13.91 -16.20
CA ARG A 57 6.97 -13.65 -15.31
C ARG A 57 7.73 -12.39 -15.68
N ALA A 58 7.97 -12.16 -16.98
CA ALA A 58 8.60 -10.94 -17.45
C ALA A 58 7.75 -9.73 -17.05
N PHE A 59 6.44 -9.80 -17.27
CA PHE A 59 5.50 -8.78 -16.80
C PHE A 59 5.64 -8.57 -15.30
N ALA A 60 5.57 -9.62 -14.48
CA ALA A 60 5.72 -9.51 -13.03
C ALA A 60 7.06 -8.90 -12.58
N PHE A 61 8.13 -9.10 -13.35
CA PHE A 61 9.45 -8.54 -13.08
C PHE A 61 9.53 -7.03 -13.39
N TYR A 62 8.87 -6.60 -14.47
CA TYR A 62 8.85 -5.20 -14.93
C TYR A 62 7.61 -4.42 -14.47
N ALA A 63 6.70 -5.07 -13.76
CA ALA A 63 5.50 -4.55 -13.13
C ALA A 63 5.72 -3.16 -12.48
N ASP A 64 6.79 -3.03 -11.72
CA ASP A 64 7.18 -1.81 -11.01
C ASP A 64 7.60 -0.64 -11.91
N GLY A 65 7.95 -0.93 -13.16
CA GLY A 65 8.34 0.07 -14.15
C GLY A 65 7.16 0.55 -15.00
N ILE A 66 5.94 0.07 -14.75
CA ILE A 66 4.76 0.44 -15.52
C ILE A 66 4.25 1.80 -15.03
N GLU A 67 4.63 2.85 -15.75
CA GLU A 67 4.18 4.21 -15.47
C GLU A 67 2.75 4.45 -15.98
N PRO A 68 1.94 5.28 -15.26
CA PRO A 68 0.66 5.73 -15.76
C PRO A 68 0.81 6.44 -17.12
N GLY A 69 0.04 6.01 -18.12
CA GLY A 69 0.09 6.58 -19.47
C GLY A 69 1.20 6.02 -20.38
N SER A 70 1.96 5.02 -19.91
CA SER A 70 2.84 4.24 -20.81
C SER A 70 2.04 3.48 -21.86
N SER A 71 2.66 3.21 -23.03
CA SER A 71 1.99 2.45 -24.10
C SER A 71 1.52 1.08 -23.60
N LEU A 72 2.28 0.46 -22.70
CA LEU A 72 1.95 -0.84 -22.10
C LEU A 72 0.60 -0.84 -21.37
N VAL A 73 0.20 0.27 -20.75
CA VAL A 73 -1.11 0.42 -20.09
C VAL A 73 -2.25 0.42 -21.11
N GLU A 74 -2.01 0.98 -22.29
CA GLU A 74 -2.96 0.98 -23.40
C GLU A 74 -3.01 -0.40 -24.06
N ASP A 75 -1.84 -1.00 -24.30
CA ASP A 75 -1.68 -2.32 -24.93
C ASP A 75 -2.29 -3.45 -24.08
N ILE A 76 -2.35 -3.29 -22.76
CA ILE A 76 -2.99 -4.25 -21.84
C ILE A 76 -4.45 -4.52 -22.21
N LYS A 77 -5.16 -3.57 -22.84
CA LYS A 77 -6.59 -3.72 -23.20
C LYS A 77 -6.83 -4.81 -24.24
N ASP A 78 -5.85 -5.06 -25.10
CA ASP A 78 -5.95 -6.03 -26.20
C ASP A 78 -5.51 -7.44 -25.76
N VAL A 79 -5.05 -7.59 -24.52
CA VAL A 79 -4.62 -8.88 -23.98
C VAL A 79 -5.85 -9.73 -23.65
N ALA A 80 -5.84 -10.99 -24.08
CA ALA A 80 -6.93 -11.92 -23.81
C ALA A 80 -7.16 -12.10 -22.29
N PRO A 81 -8.40 -12.09 -21.78
CA PRO A 81 -8.66 -12.07 -20.33
C PRO A 81 -8.03 -13.23 -19.55
N HIS A 82 -8.00 -14.44 -20.13
CA HIS A 82 -7.38 -15.61 -19.51
C HIS A 82 -5.86 -15.46 -19.29
N VAL A 83 -5.18 -14.64 -20.11
CA VAL A 83 -3.76 -14.30 -19.93
C VAL A 83 -3.59 -13.38 -18.72
N ILE A 84 -4.46 -12.37 -18.60
CA ILE A 84 -4.44 -11.43 -17.46
C ILE A 84 -4.66 -12.16 -16.14
N ARG A 85 -5.60 -13.11 -16.10
CA ARG A 85 -5.81 -13.97 -14.92
C ARG A 85 -4.51 -14.68 -14.52
N GLY A 86 -3.80 -15.26 -15.48
CA GLY A 86 -2.52 -15.93 -15.23
C GLY A 86 -1.42 -14.98 -14.71
N VAL A 87 -1.35 -13.76 -15.25
CA VAL A 87 -0.44 -12.72 -14.76
C VAL A 87 -0.78 -12.34 -13.32
N PHE A 88 -2.06 -12.14 -13.03
CA PHE A 88 -2.54 -11.74 -11.70
C PHE A 88 -2.24 -12.81 -10.64
N GLU A 89 -2.48 -14.08 -10.96
CA GLU A 89 -2.10 -15.22 -10.10
C GLU A 89 -0.59 -15.21 -9.78
N ILE A 90 0.27 -15.01 -10.79
CA ILE A 90 1.72 -14.93 -10.54
C ILE A 90 2.05 -13.75 -9.63
N LEU A 91 1.49 -12.56 -9.88
CA LEU A 91 1.73 -11.38 -9.04
C LEU A 91 1.35 -11.62 -7.57
N LYS A 92 0.27 -12.38 -7.32
CA LYS A 92 -0.16 -12.80 -5.98
C LYS A 92 0.81 -13.80 -5.37
N GLU A 93 1.13 -14.88 -6.10
CA GLU A 93 2.03 -15.95 -5.65
C GLU A 93 3.42 -15.40 -5.27
N THR A 94 3.97 -14.52 -6.11
CA THR A 94 5.31 -13.94 -5.92
C THR A 94 5.29 -12.74 -4.99
N ARG A 95 4.10 -12.24 -4.63
CA ARG A 95 3.90 -11.00 -3.86
C ARG A 95 4.61 -9.81 -4.50
N THR A 96 4.56 -9.73 -5.83
CA THR A 96 5.15 -8.64 -6.61
C THR A 96 4.10 -7.70 -7.19
N GLY A 97 2.82 -7.99 -6.99
CA GLY A 97 1.76 -7.02 -7.27
C GLY A 97 1.90 -5.78 -6.39
N THR A 98 1.60 -4.62 -6.97
CA THR A 98 1.43 -3.36 -6.24
C THR A 98 -0.05 -2.94 -6.29
N PRO A 99 -0.53 -2.10 -5.36
CA PRO A 99 -1.90 -1.60 -5.40
C PRO A 99 -2.24 -0.90 -6.71
N TRP A 100 -1.27 -0.20 -7.29
CA TRP A 100 -1.41 0.45 -8.58
C TRP A 100 -1.72 -0.57 -9.69
N ILE A 101 -0.93 -1.64 -9.77
CA ILE A 101 -1.10 -2.67 -10.81
C ILE A 101 -2.38 -3.45 -10.58
N TRP A 102 -2.71 -3.78 -9.33
CA TRP A 102 -4.00 -4.38 -9.01
C TRP A 102 -5.15 -3.49 -9.46
N SER A 103 -5.13 -2.19 -9.13
CA SER A 103 -6.16 -1.24 -9.54
C SER A 103 -6.27 -1.13 -11.07
N LEU A 104 -5.12 -1.07 -11.76
CA LEU A 104 -5.07 -1.07 -13.22
C LEU A 104 -5.74 -2.31 -13.81
N LEU A 105 -5.34 -3.49 -13.35
CA LEU A 105 -5.88 -4.76 -13.85
C LEU A 105 -7.36 -4.89 -13.50
N LYS A 106 -7.76 -4.56 -12.27
CA LYS A 106 -9.16 -4.64 -11.82
C LYS A 106 -10.08 -3.73 -12.60
N ASN A 107 -9.63 -2.51 -12.93
CA ASN A 107 -10.41 -1.57 -13.74
C ASN A 107 -10.60 -2.03 -15.19
N LYS A 108 -9.67 -2.83 -15.73
CA LYS A 108 -9.73 -3.31 -17.12
C LYS A 108 -10.34 -4.71 -17.26
N PHE A 109 -10.14 -5.56 -16.25
CA PHE A 109 -10.50 -6.97 -16.23
C PHE A 109 -11.17 -7.30 -14.88
N PRO A 110 -12.38 -6.77 -14.64
CA PRO A 110 -13.03 -6.87 -13.35
C PRO A 110 -13.44 -8.30 -12.97
N GLU A 111 -13.64 -9.19 -13.94
CA GLU A 111 -14.04 -10.60 -13.72
C GLU A 111 -12.84 -11.53 -13.49
N GLU A 112 -11.64 -11.07 -13.84
CA GLU A 112 -10.40 -11.86 -13.80
C GLU A 112 -9.51 -11.53 -12.61
N VAL A 113 -9.82 -10.43 -11.91
CA VAL A 113 -9.02 -9.90 -10.82
C VAL A 113 -9.87 -9.85 -9.56
N ASP A 114 -9.31 -10.30 -8.44
CA ASP A 114 -10.01 -10.32 -7.16
C ASP A 114 -10.42 -8.91 -6.72
N ASP A 115 -11.55 -8.82 -6.01
CA ASP A 115 -12.03 -7.57 -5.40
C ASP A 115 -11.16 -7.10 -4.23
N VAL A 116 -10.34 -8.00 -3.67
CA VAL A 116 -9.51 -7.74 -2.50
C VAL A 116 -8.04 -7.79 -2.88
N PHE A 117 -7.27 -6.81 -2.40
CA PHE A 117 -5.82 -6.77 -2.55
C PHE A 117 -5.13 -6.61 -1.20
N ASP A 118 -4.39 -7.64 -0.82
CA ASP A 118 -3.68 -7.67 0.45
C ASP A 118 -2.27 -7.08 0.33
N VAL A 119 -2.00 -6.07 1.16
CA VAL A 119 -0.67 -5.46 1.27
C VAL A 119 -0.05 -5.85 2.59
N ARG A 120 1.04 -6.62 2.54
CA ARG A 120 1.84 -6.92 3.72
C ARG A 120 2.97 -5.91 3.88
N ILE A 121 2.87 -5.08 4.92
CA ILE A 121 3.95 -4.17 5.29
C ILE A 121 4.90 -4.89 6.25
N VAL A 122 6.13 -5.13 5.80
CA VAL A 122 7.17 -5.76 6.64
C VAL A 122 7.93 -4.67 7.38
N VAL A 123 7.94 -4.77 8.72
CA VAL A 123 8.69 -3.87 9.58
C VAL A 123 10.05 -4.51 9.89
N PRO A 124 11.18 -3.80 9.68
CA PRO A 124 12.50 -4.32 10.02
C PRO A 124 12.62 -4.68 11.50
N GLN A 125 13.33 -5.76 11.80
CA GLN A 125 13.58 -6.19 13.17
C GLN A 125 14.21 -5.07 14.01
N GLY A 126 13.73 -4.88 15.24
CA GLY A 126 14.17 -3.80 16.13
C GLY A 126 13.50 -2.45 15.88
N ARG A 127 12.65 -2.34 14.84
CA ARG A 127 11.68 -1.25 14.74
C ARG A 127 10.33 -1.75 15.22
N THR A 128 9.68 -0.93 16.00
CA THR A 128 8.30 -1.17 16.38
C THR A 128 7.39 -0.85 15.18
N ALA A 129 6.35 -1.66 14.98
CA ALA A 129 5.39 -1.56 13.88
C ALA A 129 4.42 -0.38 14.06
N TRP A 130 4.96 0.80 14.32
CA TRP A 130 4.19 1.95 14.82
C TRP A 130 3.70 2.87 13.71
N ASP A 131 4.26 2.80 12.52
CA ASP A 131 4.27 4.01 11.71
C ASP A 131 3.12 4.01 10.67
N LEU A 132 1.89 4.16 11.18
CA LEU A 132 0.72 4.56 10.37
C LEU A 132 0.95 5.90 9.67
N ASP A 133 1.90 6.70 10.15
CA ASP A 133 2.38 7.91 9.49
C ASP A 133 3.12 7.61 8.18
N LEU A 134 3.66 6.40 8.00
CA LEU A 134 4.14 5.95 6.69
C LEU A 134 2.94 5.69 5.77
N LEU A 135 1.88 5.06 6.27
CA LEU A 135 0.66 4.76 5.49
C LEU A 135 -0.10 6.02 5.05
N GLY A 136 -0.15 7.05 5.89
CA GLY A 136 -0.97 8.25 5.66
C GLY A 136 -0.71 8.96 4.33
N PRO A 137 0.53 9.37 4.00
CA PRO A 137 0.86 9.93 2.69
C PRO A 137 0.59 8.96 1.54
N GLN A 138 0.70 7.65 1.80
CA GLN A 138 0.60 6.63 0.78
C GLN A 138 -0.85 6.36 0.39
N LEU A 139 -1.73 6.20 1.38
CA LEU A 139 -3.18 6.07 1.20
C LEU A 139 -3.82 7.33 0.59
N ARG A 140 -3.14 8.49 0.64
CA ARG A 140 -3.60 9.72 -0.01
C ARG A 140 -3.16 9.85 -1.48
N GLN A 141 -2.06 9.20 -1.86
CA GLN A 141 -1.50 9.29 -3.21
C GLN A 141 -2.10 8.26 -4.16
N THR A 142 -2.67 7.18 -3.63
CA THR A 142 -3.39 6.20 -4.44
C THR A 142 -4.72 6.83 -4.90
N PRO A 143 -5.17 6.60 -6.15
CA PRO A 143 -6.46 7.08 -6.64
C PRO A 143 -7.61 6.27 -6.00
N PHE A 144 -7.76 6.36 -4.68
CA PHE A 144 -8.76 5.63 -3.91
C PHE A 144 -10.12 6.32 -3.91
N GLN A 145 -10.66 6.57 -5.10
CA GLN A 145 -12.12 6.63 -5.20
C GLN A 145 -12.75 5.26 -4.86
N SER A 146 -11.96 4.18 -4.94
CA SER A 146 -12.40 2.79 -4.76
C SER A 146 -12.01 2.12 -3.43
N LEU A 147 -11.22 2.76 -2.54
CA LEU A 147 -10.90 2.12 -1.24
C LEU A 147 -12.12 2.20 -0.32
N THR A 148 -12.94 1.18 -0.38
CA THR A 148 -14.11 1.03 0.48
C THR A 148 -13.80 0.20 1.72
N PHE A 149 -12.77 -0.65 1.68
CA PHE A 149 -12.41 -1.56 2.76
C PHE A 149 -10.95 -1.38 3.16
N LEU A 150 -10.70 -1.16 4.46
CA LEU A 150 -9.36 -1.09 5.03
C LEU A 150 -9.33 -1.92 6.31
N ASP A 151 -8.44 -2.91 6.35
CA ASP A 151 -8.19 -3.74 7.52
C ASP A 151 -6.75 -3.56 7.98
N ILE A 152 -6.59 -3.12 9.24
CA ILE A 152 -5.31 -2.80 9.86
C ILE A 152 -5.08 -3.75 11.02
N CYS A 153 -4.24 -4.76 10.81
CA CYS A 153 -3.96 -5.78 11.82
C CYS A 153 -2.55 -5.66 12.43
N GLY A 154 -2.47 -5.85 13.74
CA GLY A 154 -1.19 -6.01 14.45
C GLY A 154 -0.34 -4.75 14.54
N LEU A 155 -0.94 -3.55 14.43
CA LEU A 155 -0.24 -2.28 14.64
C LEU A 155 -0.46 -1.75 16.06
N GLU A 156 0.54 -1.05 16.59
CA GLU A 156 0.33 -0.21 17.78
C GLU A 156 -0.33 1.09 17.33
N ILE A 157 -1.55 1.32 17.78
CA ILE A 157 -2.35 2.44 17.34
C ILE A 157 -2.31 3.53 18.40
N ARG A 158 -1.82 4.69 17.97
CA ARG A 158 -1.71 5.89 18.79
C ARG A 158 -2.75 6.91 18.36
N ARG A 159 -2.97 7.88 19.24
CA ARG A 159 -3.87 8.99 19.01
C ARG A 159 -3.54 9.73 17.72
N GLU A 160 -2.26 9.96 17.47
CA GLU A 160 -1.77 10.70 16.30
C GLU A 160 -2.13 9.97 14.99
N HIS A 161 -2.05 8.64 14.99
CA HIS A 161 -2.36 7.82 13.83
C HIS A 161 -3.84 7.89 13.46
N LEU A 162 -4.72 7.79 14.46
CA LEU A 162 -6.17 7.91 14.28
C LEU A 162 -6.55 9.32 13.79
N LEU A 163 -6.02 10.36 14.46
CA LEU A 163 -6.42 11.74 14.23
C LEU A 163 -5.84 12.36 12.94
N SER A 164 -4.64 11.95 12.53
CA SER A 164 -3.92 12.62 11.43
C SER A 164 -3.74 11.74 10.19
N GLY A 165 -3.69 10.42 10.36
CA GLY A 165 -3.53 9.45 9.29
C GLY A 165 -4.88 9.03 8.72
N LEU A 166 -5.62 8.25 9.50
CA LEU A 166 -6.85 7.54 9.10
C LEU A 166 -7.97 8.47 8.65
N ILE A 167 -8.22 9.56 9.39
CA ILE A 167 -9.27 10.55 9.08
C ILE A 167 -9.16 11.14 7.67
N LYS A 168 -7.98 11.10 7.05
CA LYS A 168 -7.75 11.70 5.72
C LYS A 168 -8.03 10.74 4.56
N ILE A 169 -8.50 9.52 4.82
CA ILE A 169 -8.85 8.54 3.80
C ILE A 169 -10.30 8.78 3.37
N PRO A 170 -10.55 9.30 2.15
CA PRO A 170 -11.90 9.51 1.68
C PRO A 170 -12.57 8.18 1.33
N ASN A 171 -13.90 8.17 1.30
CA ASN A 171 -14.75 7.07 0.78
C ASN A 171 -14.68 5.71 1.50
N LEU A 172 -14.06 5.63 2.66
CA LEU A 172 -13.99 4.37 3.41
C LEU A 172 -15.39 3.95 3.89
N ALA A 173 -15.81 2.73 3.53
CA ALA A 173 -17.10 2.14 3.90
C ALA A 173 -16.98 1.10 5.03
N PHE A 174 -15.82 0.46 5.14
CA PHE A 174 -15.48 -0.53 6.15
C PHE A 174 -14.07 -0.24 6.68
N LEU A 175 -13.94 -0.13 7.99
CA LEU A 175 -12.68 0.04 8.69
C LEU A 175 -12.57 -1.01 9.80
N ALA A 176 -11.65 -1.96 9.64
CA ALA A 176 -11.24 -2.85 10.71
C ALA A 176 -9.87 -2.44 11.23
N VAL A 177 -9.77 -2.39 12.55
CA VAL A 177 -8.59 -1.91 13.25
C VAL A 177 -8.35 -2.85 14.42
N GLN A 178 -7.31 -3.66 14.31
CA GLN A 178 -6.88 -4.58 15.34
C GLN A 178 -5.56 -4.11 15.95
N LYS A 179 -5.64 -3.70 17.22
CA LYS A 179 -4.47 -3.29 18.00
C LYS A 179 -3.61 -4.52 18.34
N ALA A 180 -2.29 -4.38 18.22
CA ALA A 180 -1.35 -5.40 18.67
C ALA A 180 -1.47 -5.60 20.20
N ARG A 181 -1.52 -6.87 20.65
CA ARG A 181 -1.42 -7.20 22.08
C ARG A 181 0.05 -7.13 22.48
N CYS A 182 0.45 -6.05 23.15
CA CYS A 182 1.77 -5.98 23.76
C CYS A 182 1.77 -6.79 25.06
N GLU A 183 2.29 -8.03 25.00
CA GLU A 183 2.52 -8.84 26.21
C GLU A 183 3.48 -8.09 27.14
N GLY A 184 2.98 -7.62 28.29
CA GLY A 184 3.79 -6.96 29.32
C GLY A 184 3.71 -5.42 29.36
N SER A 185 2.98 -4.77 28.46
CA SER A 185 2.65 -3.36 28.67
C SER A 185 1.52 -3.24 29.69
N LEU A 186 1.65 -2.30 30.64
CA LEU A 186 0.56 -1.93 31.56
C LEU A 186 -0.74 -1.69 30.76
N PRO A 187 -1.92 -2.03 31.32
CA PRO A 187 -3.21 -1.75 30.68
C PRO A 187 -3.21 -0.29 30.23
N TYR A 188 -3.37 -0.09 28.94
CA TYR A 188 -3.25 1.23 28.34
C TYR A 188 -4.49 2.02 28.75
N GLU A 189 -4.42 2.72 29.88
CA GLU A 189 -5.49 3.57 30.39
C GLU A 189 -5.86 4.61 29.34
N GLY A 190 -6.98 4.41 28.66
CA GLY A 190 -7.54 5.41 27.74
C GLY A 190 -8.05 4.91 26.39
N GLY A 191 -8.39 3.63 26.23
CA GLY A 191 -9.10 3.14 25.04
C GLY A 191 -10.35 3.98 24.73
N ASP A 192 -11.21 4.20 25.72
CA ASP A 192 -12.38 5.06 25.63
C ASP A 192 -12.03 6.49 25.20
N ARG A 193 -11.07 7.11 25.91
CA ARG A 193 -10.67 8.50 25.62
C ARG A 193 -10.11 8.63 24.22
N LEU A 194 -9.37 7.63 23.74
CA LEU A 194 -8.81 7.57 22.40
C LEU A 194 -9.93 7.49 21.35
N VAL A 195 -10.87 6.56 21.51
CA VAL A 195 -11.99 6.36 20.58
C VAL A 195 -12.94 7.57 20.59
N LEU A 196 -13.29 8.11 21.76
CA LEU A 196 -14.10 9.33 21.88
C LEU A 196 -13.42 10.54 21.23
N SER A 197 -12.11 10.72 21.48
CA SER A 197 -11.35 11.80 20.84
C SER A 197 -11.30 11.64 19.32
N TRP A 198 -11.23 10.39 18.83
CA TRP A 198 -11.25 10.10 17.42
C TRP A 198 -12.63 10.34 16.81
N GLY A 199 -13.71 9.87 17.44
CA GLY A 199 -15.09 10.11 17.02
C GLY A 199 -15.41 11.60 16.92
N ARG A 200 -15.00 12.39 17.92
CA ARG A 200 -15.12 13.85 17.88
C ARG A 200 -14.38 14.45 16.68
N ALA A 201 -13.14 14.03 16.42
CA ALA A 201 -12.38 14.52 15.29
C ALA A 201 -12.94 14.08 13.93
N VAL A 202 -13.57 12.91 13.86
CA VAL A 202 -14.30 12.44 12.67
C VAL A 202 -15.50 13.35 12.41
N GLN A 203 -16.27 13.69 13.45
CA GLN A 203 -17.41 14.60 13.37
C GLN A 203 -16.98 16.02 12.96
N GLU A 204 -15.97 16.59 13.64
CA GLU A 204 -15.47 17.95 13.38
C GLU A 204 -14.90 18.14 11.97
N ARG A 205 -14.43 17.06 11.34
CA ARG A 205 -13.82 17.08 10.00
C ARG A 205 -14.72 16.53 8.91
N GLU A 206 -15.94 16.11 9.24
CA GLU A 206 -16.85 15.40 8.34
C GLU A 206 -16.13 14.24 7.62
N ALA A 207 -15.27 13.54 8.34
CA ALA A 207 -14.54 12.39 7.79
C ALA A 207 -15.45 11.16 7.77
N PHE A 208 -15.09 10.16 6.96
CA PHE A 208 -15.78 8.86 6.95
C PHE A 208 -17.29 8.93 6.69
N THR A 209 -17.76 9.89 5.88
CA THR A 209 -19.20 10.05 5.54
C THR A 209 -19.84 8.81 4.90
N LYS A 210 -19.03 7.89 4.37
CA LYS A 210 -19.48 6.62 3.78
C LYS A 210 -19.28 5.41 4.68
N LEU A 211 -18.68 5.57 5.87
CA LEU A 211 -18.36 4.47 6.77
C LEU A 211 -19.65 3.85 7.30
N ARG A 212 -19.83 2.56 7.04
CA ARG A 212 -20.96 1.75 7.48
C ARG A 212 -20.58 0.77 8.56
N VAL A 213 -19.34 0.31 8.55
CA VAL A 213 -18.85 -0.70 9.48
C VAL A 213 -17.52 -0.25 10.06
N LEU A 214 -17.45 -0.25 11.38
CA LEU A 214 -16.25 -0.02 12.17
C LEU A 214 -16.04 -1.22 13.08
N VAL A 215 -14.88 -1.86 12.96
CA VAL A 215 -14.46 -2.97 13.82
C VAL A 215 -13.22 -2.53 14.59
N LEU A 216 -13.32 -2.52 15.92
CA LEU A 216 -12.24 -2.20 16.83
C LEU A 216 -11.88 -3.44 17.64
N GLU A 217 -10.78 -4.10 17.29
CA GLU A 217 -10.33 -5.30 18.00
C GLU A 217 -9.16 -5.00 18.95
N ASN A 218 -9.19 -5.62 20.12
CA ASN A 218 -8.22 -5.40 21.21
C ASN A 218 -8.16 -3.93 21.67
N PHE A 219 -9.29 -3.23 21.61
CA PHE A 219 -9.48 -1.96 22.30
C PHE A 219 -10.16 -2.24 23.64
N ASP A 220 -9.56 -1.74 24.73
CA ASP A 220 -10.17 -1.78 26.05
C ASP A 220 -11.26 -0.70 26.11
N LEU A 221 -12.45 -1.04 25.62
CA LEU A 221 -13.61 -0.14 25.59
C LEU A 221 -14.59 -0.47 26.71
N SER A 222 -15.01 0.54 27.46
CA SER A 222 -16.15 0.40 28.36
C SER A 222 -17.46 0.46 27.58
N GLU A 223 -18.53 -0.10 28.16
CA GLU A 223 -19.88 -0.08 27.55
C GLU A 223 -20.36 1.36 27.28
N HIS A 224 -19.94 2.33 28.08
CA HIS A 224 -20.29 3.74 27.90
C HIS A 224 -19.70 4.35 26.62
N ALA A 225 -18.58 3.84 26.13
CA ALA A 225 -17.94 4.36 24.92
C ALA A 225 -18.62 3.88 23.61
N LEU A 226 -19.55 2.93 23.68
CA LEU A 226 -20.23 2.33 22.52
C LEU A 226 -21.66 2.86 22.30
N GLY A 227 -22.19 3.68 23.23
CA GLY A 227 -23.61 3.99 23.33
C GLY A 227 -24.08 5.34 22.76
N ASP A 228 -23.18 6.20 22.30
CA ASP A 228 -23.48 7.54 21.75
C ASP A 228 -23.04 7.66 20.27
#